data_AF-A0A3L7N2W2-F1
#
_entry.id   AF-A0A3L7N2W2-F1
#
_cell.length_a   1.000
_cell.length_b   1.000
_cell.length_c   1.000
_cell.angle_alpha   90.00
_cell.angle_beta   90.00
_cell.angle_gamma   90.00
#
_symmetry.space_group_name_H-M   'P 1'
#
loop_
_entity.id
_entity.type
_entity.pdbx_description
1 polymer ?
#
loop_
_entity_poly.entity_id
_entity_poly.type
_entity_poly.pdbx_seq_one_letter_code
_entity_poly.pdbx_strand_id
1 'polypeptide(L)'
;AIWACLWIAMTIMGLLGIVFMVEGDTLAHLMSRDPVIIAEVPKTLFICGMVQVFFAMALVIRQGLKGCGDAKGTFRITLVSTVLIRVPLAYVCGVVLGWGLEGIWIGLCIELGVRGLMFLARFTGGNWEKVKV
;
A
#
# COMPACT_ATOMS: atom_id res chain seq x y z
N ALA A 1 -12.88 -18.84 2.10
CA ALA A 1 -12.34 -18.14 3.28
C ALA A 1 -11.59 -16.86 2.89
N ILE A 2 -10.47 -16.94 2.15
CA ILE A 2 -9.62 -15.77 1.82
C ILE A 2 -10.39 -14.64 1.12
N TRP A 3 -11.28 -14.96 0.17
CA TRP A 3 -12.12 -13.97 -0.50
C TRP A 3 -13.03 -13.16 0.44
N ALA A 4 -13.61 -13.80 1.46
CA ALA A 4 -14.46 -13.11 2.43
C ALA A 4 -13.63 -12.15 3.30
N CYS A 5 -12.44 -12.60 3.76
CA CYS A 5 -11.50 -11.75 4.49
C CYS A 5 -11.05 -10.55 3.65
N LEU A 6 -10.85 -10.75 2.34
CA LEU A 6 -10.45 -9.71 1.41
C LEU A 6 -11.53 -8.62 1.29
N TRP A 7 -12.79 -9.01 1.09
CA TRP A 7 -13.90 -8.05 1.05
C TRP A 7 -14.05 -7.27 2.36
N ILE A 8 -14.00 -7.95 3.51
CA ILE A 8 -14.10 -7.28 4.83
C ILE A 8 -12.95 -6.29 5.01
N ALA A 9 -11.71 -6.70 4.72
CA ALA A 9 -10.55 -5.84 4.87
C ALA A 9 -10.59 -4.64 3.92
N MET A 10 -11.00 -4.82 2.66
CA MET A 10 -11.15 -3.74 1.69
C MET A 10 -12.22 -2.73 2.12
N THR A 11 -13.35 -3.20 2.67
CA THR A 11 -14.40 -2.31 3.18
C THR A 11 -13.90 -1.50 4.37
N ILE A 12 -13.27 -2.15 5.37
CA ILE A 12 -12.76 -1.46 6.56
C ILE A 12 -11.66 -0.45 6.19
N MET A 13 -10.70 -0.86 5.36
CA MET A 13 -9.60 0.01 4.93
C MET A 13 -10.07 1.11 3.97
N GLY A 14 -11.10 0.85 3.16
CA GLY A 14 -11.74 1.86 2.32
C GLY A 14 -12.46 2.92 3.16
N LEU A 15 -13.21 2.51 4.19
CA LEU A 15 -13.85 3.44 5.13
C LEU A 15 -12.81 4.29 5.88
N LEU A 16 -11.73 3.67 6.37
CA LEU A 16 -10.62 4.39 6.98
C LEU A 16 -9.91 5.33 6.00
N GLY A 17 -9.76 4.92 4.74
CA GLY A 17 -9.20 5.77 3.69
C GLY A 17 -10.03 7.02 3.44
N ILE A 18 -11.37 6.89 3.44
CA ILE A 18 -12.29 8.03 3.35
C ILE A 18 -12.11 8.98 4.55
N VAL A 19 -12.00 8.43 5.76
CA VAL A 19 -11.74 9.25 6.96
C VAL A 19 -10.43 10.02 6.83
N PHE A 20 -9.35 9.38 6.33
CA PHE A 20 -8.07 10.07 6.12
C PHE A 20 -8.15 11.18 5.05
N MET A 21 -9.02 11.02 4.04
CA MET A 21 -9.22 12.04 3.01
C MET A 21 -10.05 13.23 3.50
N VAL A 22 -11.00 13.03 4.42
CA VAL A 22 -11.90 14.09 4.92
C VAL A 22 -11.33 14.79 6.15
N GLU A 23 -10.73 14.04 7.09
CA GLU A 23 -10.28 14.54 8.40
C GLU A 23 -8.75 14.72 8.47
N GLY A 24 -8.08 14.88 7.33
CA GLY A 24 -6.62 14.99 7.25
C GLY A 24 -6.06 16.16 8.07
N ASP A 25 -6.70 17.33 8.01
CA ASP A 25 -6.32 18.53 8.76
C ASP A 25 -6.49 18.34 10.28
N THR A 26 -7.63 17.78 10.71
CA THR A 26 -7.90 17.50 12.13
C THR A 26 -6.83 16.57 12.71
N LEU A 27 -6.45 15.53 11.96
CA LEU A 27 -5.40 14.59 12.35
C LEU A 27 -4.02 15.25 12.39
N ALA A 28 -3.70 16.14 11.45
CA ALA A 28 -2.44 16.87 11.43
C ALA A 28 -2.27 17.77 12.67
N HIS A 29 -3.32 18.51 13.03
CA HIS A 29 -3.35 19.37 14.22
C HIS A 29 -3.30 18.60 15.54
N LEU A 30 -3.80 17.36 15.57
CA LEU A 30 -3.70 16.50 16.75
C LEU A 30 -2.27 16.01 16.97
N MET A 31 -1.51 15.75 15.90
CA MET A 31 -0.18 15.16 15.96
C MET A 31 0.94 16.18 16.17
N SER A 32 0.80 17.39 15.61
CA SER A 32 1.83 18.43 15.74
C SER A 32 1.25 19.83 15.70
N ARG A 33 2.01 20.78 16.28
CA ARG A 33 1.74 22.22 16.22
C ARG A 33 2.66 22.96 15.25
N ASP A 34 3.56 22.25 14.56
CA ASP A 34 4.46 22.83 13.59
C ASP A 34 3.71 23.17 12.29
N PRO A 35 3.73 24.42 11.81
CA PRO A 35 3.02 24.85 10.61
C PRO A 35 3.47 24.10 9.34
N VAL A 36 4.73 23.64 9.28
CA VAL A 36 5.23 22.86 8.14
C VAL A 36 4.55 21.49 8.08
N ILE A 37 4.37 20.85 9.22
CA ILE A 37 3.75 19.52 9.31
C ILE A 37 2.25 19.61 9.01
N ILE A 38 1.59 20.65 9.52
CA ILE A 38 0.16 20.88 9.32
C ILE A 38 -0.18 21.10 7.83
N ALA A 39 0.70 21.75 7.06
CA ALA A 39 0.49 21.97 5.63
C ALA A 39 0.71 20.72 4.76
N GLU A 40 1.63 19.84 5.16
CA GLU A 40 2.07 18.71 4.32
C GLU A 40 1.33 17.40 4.64
N VAL A 41 0.99 17.16 5.91
CA VAL A 41 0.34 15.92 6.35
C VAL A 41 -1.01 15.67 5.67
N PRO A 42 -1.93 16.65 5.56
CA PRO A 42 -3.23 16.42 4.92
C PRO A 42 -3.10 15.95 3.47
N LYS A 43 -2.16 16.52 2.71
CA LYS A 43 -1.88 16.09 1.33
C LYS A 43 -1.42 14.63 1.29
N THR A 44 -0.49 14.26 2.16
CA THR A 44 0.02 12.88 2.22
C THR A 44 -1.05 11.88 2.69
N LEU A 45 -1.92 12.28 3.63
CA LEU A 45 -3.06 11.47 4.09
C LEU A 45 -4.09 11.26 3.00
N PHE A 46 -4.36 12.27 2.18
CA PHE A 46 -5.25 12.14 1.03
C PHE A 46 -4.74 11.11 0.03
N ILE A 47 -3.44 11.16 -0.30
CA ILE A 47 -2.79 10.19 -1.19
C ILE A 47 -2.83 8.78 -0.57
N CYS A 48 -2.58 8.66 0.74
CA CYS A 48 -2.69 7.38 1.47
C CYS A 48 -4.10 6.79 1.45
N GLY A 49 -5.12 7.63 1.65
CA GLY A 49 -6.51 7.20 1.68
C GLY A 49 -6.93 6.52 0.38
N MET A 50 -6.47 7.03 -0.77
CA MET A 50 -6.74 6.44 -2.08
C MET A 50 -6.15 5.03 -2.25
N VAL A 51 -4.97 4.76 -1.68
CA VAL A 51 -4.30 3.47 -1.86
C VAL A 51 -4.72 2.42 -0.83
N GLN A 52 -5.45 2.81 0.20
CA GLN A 52 -5.72 1.98 1.37
C GLN A 52 -6.43 0.65 1.03
N VAL A 53 -7.31 0.66 0.02
CA VAL A 53 -7.99 -0.54 -0.49
C VAL A 53 -7.00 -1.52 -1.12
N PHE A 54 -6.09 -1.02 -1.96
CA PHE A 54 -5.04 -1.85 -2.58
C PHE A 54 -4.06 -2.39 -1.53
N PHE A 55 -3.76 -1.59 -0.50
CA PHE A 55 -2.94 -2.03 0.61
C PHE A 55 -3.60 -3.18 1.40
N ALA A 56 -4.90 -3.07 1.68
CA ALA A 56 -5.68 -4.14 2.31
C ALA A 56 -5.65 -5.42 1.49
N MET A 57 -5.89 -5.30 0.19
CA MET A 57 -5.83 -6.42 -0.76
C MET A 57 -4.47 -7.10 -0.75
N ALA A 58 -3.38 -6.33 -0.89
CA ALA A 58 -2.01 -6.84 -0.84
C ALA A 58 -1.72 -7.56 0.48
N LEU A 59 -2.17 -7.00 1.61
CA LEU A 59 -1.93 -7.55 2.93
C LEU A 59 -2.63 -8.90 3.11
N VAL A 60 -3.94 -8.97 2.85
CA VAL A 60 -4.73 -10.19 3.06
C VAL A 60 -4.22 -11.34 2.19
N ILE A 61 -3.98 -11.08 0.90
CA ILE A 61 -3.51 -12.11 -0.03
C ILE A 61 -2.11 -12.58 0.36
N ARG A 62 -1.20 -11.66 0.67
CA ARG A 62 0.16 -12.01 1.10
C ARG A 62 0.17 -12.87 2.36
N GLN A 63 -0.66 -12.52 3.35
CA GLN A 63 -0.75 -13.28 4.59
C GLN A 63 -1.41 -14.65 4.37
N GLY A 64 -2.43 -14.73 3.52
CA GLY A 64 -3.05 -16.00 3.12
C GLY A 64 -2.05 -16.93 2.43
N LEU A 65 -1.32 -16.43 1.42
CA LEU A 65 -0.29 -17.19 0.70
C LEU A 65 0.85 -17.65 1.61
N LYS A 66 1.29 -16.80 2.55
CA LYS A 66 2.27 -17.18 3.57
C LYS A 66 1.75 -18.30 4.48
N GLY A 67 0.48 -18.24 4.89
CA GLY A 67 -0.16 -19.26 5.72
C GLY A 67 -0.26 -20.63 5.05
N CYS A 68 -0.32 -20.66 3.71
CA CYS A 68 -0.36 -21.90 2.92
C CYS A 68 1.04 -22.45 2.55
N GLY A 69 2.13 -21.85 3.02
CA GLY A 69 3.50 -22.31 2.74
C GLY A 69 4.22 -21.59 1.58
N ASP A 70 3.56 -20.68 0.84
CA ASP A 70 4.19 -19.88 -0.23
C ASP A 70 4.90 -18.62 0.32
N ALA A 71 5.81 -18.84 1.27
CA ALA A 71 6.62 -17.75 1.85
C ALA A 71 7.69 -17.23 0.87
N LYS A 72 8.26 -18.12 0.04
CA LYS A 72 9.32 -17.76 -0.92
C LYS A 72 8.80 -16.95 -2.11
N GLY A 73 7.59 -17.25 -2.61
CA GLY A 73 6.95 -16.46 -3.67
C GLY A 73 6.57 -15.07 -3.16
N THR A 74 5.96 -15.01 -1.98
CA THR A 74 5.56 -13.73 -1.38
C THR A 74 6.73 -12.82 -1.02
N PHE A 75 7.84 -13.40 -0.57
CA PHE A 75 9.08 -12.64 -0.32
C PHE A 75 9.66 -12.06 -1.61
N ARG A 76 9.77 -12.86 -2.67
CA ARG A 76 10.28 -12.40 -3.98
C ARG A 76 9.45 -11.25 -4.55
N ILE A 77 8.12 -11.37 -4.55
CA ILE A 77 7.23 -10.29 -5.02
C ILE A 77 7.49 -9.01 -4.21
N THR A 78 7.49 -9.11 -2.88
CA THR A 78 7.69 -7.93 -2.01
C THR A 78 9.05 -7.26 -2.24
N LEU A 79 10.12 -8.05 -2.37
CA LEU A 79 11.47 -7.54 -2.58
C LEU A 79 11.59 -6.86 -3.95
N VAL A 80 11.08 -7.50 -5.00
CA VAL A 80 11.13 -6.98 -6.37
C VAL A 80 10.30 -5.70 -6.49
N SER A 81 9.07 -5.66 -5.97
CA SER A 81 8.25 -4.45 -5.95
C SER A 81 8.94 -3.32 -5.18
N THR A 82 9.51 -3.61 -4.01
CA THR A 82 10.16 -2.56 -3.21
C THR A 82 11.41 -2.00 -3.90
N VAL A 83 12.27 -2.86 -4.44
CA VAL A 83 13.56 -2.42 -5.00
C VAL A 83 13.42 -1.87 -6.42
N LEU A 84 12.64 -2.52 -7.29
CA LEU A 84 12.52 -2.08 -8.69
C LEU A 84 11.46 -1.02 -8.92
N ILE A 85 10.46 -0.90 -8.02
CA ILE A 85 9.35 0.04 -8.21
C ILE A 85 9.48 1.16 -7.19
N ARG A 86 9.44 0.86 -5.89
CA ARG A 86 9.42 1.92 -4.85
C ARG A 86 10.69 2.78 -4.86
N VAL A 87 11.88 2.20 -4.93
CA VAL A 87 13.13 2.99 -4.87
C VAL A 87 13.27 3.92 -6.09
N PRO A 88 13.10 3.45 -7.35
CA PRO A 88 13.17 4.33 -8.51
C PRO A 88 12.06 5.38 -8.54
N LEU A 89 10.81 5.01 -8.21
CA LEU A 89 9.72 5.98 -8.16
C LEU A 89 9.93 7.04 -7.08
N ALA A 90 10.39 6.66 -5.89
CA ALA A 90 10.70 7.62 -4.84
C ALA A 90 11.83 8.57 -5.24
N TYR A 91 12.86 8.07 -5.94
CA TYR A 91 13.95 8.91 -6.43
C TYR A 91 13.50 9.84 -7.56
N VAL A 92 12.75 9.33 -8.54
CA VAL A 92 12.27 10.14 -9.67
C VAL A 92 11.25 11.17 -9.21
N CYS A 93 10.23 10.76 -8.47
CA CYS A 93 9.17 11.68 -8.03
C CYS A 93 9.66 12.62 -6.93
N GLY A 94 10.45 12.15 -5.98
CA GLY A 94 10.94 12.97 -4.87
C GLY A 94 12.08 13.92 -5.27
N VAL A 95 13.09 13.38 -5.97
CA VAL A 95 14.35 14.12 -6.24
C VAL A 95 14.37 14.72 -7.64
N VAL A 96 14.05 13.94 -8.68
CA VAL A 96 14.18 14.41 -10.07
C VAL A 96 13.09 15.42 -10.45
N LEU A 97 11.83 15.14 -10.08
CA LEU A 97 10.69 16.03 -10.33
C LEU A 97 10.58 17.16 -9.29
N GLY A 98 11.37 17.11 -8.21
CA GLY A 98 11.37 18.12 -7.16
C GLY A 98 10.09 18.17 -6.33
N TRP A 99 9.22 17.15 -6.37
CA TRP A 99 7.98 17.11 -5.59
C TRP A 99 8.22 16.80 -4.10
N GLY A 100 9.47 16.56 -3.69
CA GLY A 100 9.85 16.41 -2.29
C GLY A 100 9.10 15.27 -1.60
N LEU A 101 8.46 15.58 -0.48
CA LEU A 101 7.74 14.61 0.34
C LEU A 101 6.54 14.00 -0.39
N GLU A 102 5.75 14.82 -1.08
CA GLU A 102 4.56 14.39 -1.83
C GLU A 102 4.93 13.36 -2.90
N GLY A 103 6.02 13.60 -3.63
CA GLY A 103 6.53 12.68 -4.65
C GLY A 103 6.92 11.31 -4.10
N ILE A 104 7.52 11.26 -2.90
CA ILE A 104 7.88 10.00 -2.24
C ILE A 104 6.62 9.21 -1.86
N TRP A 105 5.59 9.89 -1.35
CA TRP A 105 4.31 9.26 -1.01
C TRP A 105 3.54 8.76 -2.23
N ILE A 106 3.57 9.50 -3.34
CA ILE A 106 2.99 9.04 -4.62
C ILE A 106 3.70 7.77 -5.09
N GLY A 107 5.04 7.75 -5.06
CA GLY A 107 5.83 6.57 -5.42
C GLY A 107 5.52 5.35 -4.54
N LEU A 108 5.34 5.56 -3.24
CA LEU A 108 4.89 4.53 -2.30
C LEU A 108 3.50 3.99 -2.70
N CYS A 109 2.55 4.87 -2.99
CA CYS A 109 1.18 4.48 -3.31
C CYS A 109 1.09 3.72 -4.63
N ILE A 110 1.86 4.13 -5.64
CA ILE A 110 1.97 3.39 -6.90
C ILE A 110 2.55 2.00 -6.65
N GLU A 111 3.63 1.88 -5.86
CA GLU A 111 4.18 0.56 -5.52
C GLU A 111 3.18 -0.32 -4.79
N LEU A 112 2.42 0.23 -3.84
CA LEU A 112 1.38 -0.49 -3.12
C LEU A 112 0.26 -1.00 -4.03
N GLY A 113 -0.18 -0.18 -4.99
CA GLY A 113 -1.14 -0.57 -6.02
C GLY A 113 -0.61 -1.73 -6.88
N VAL A 114 0.60 -1.57 -7.43
CA VAL A 114 1.24 -2.59 -8.27
C VAL A 114 1.46 -3.89 -7.49
N ARG A 115 1.96 -3.81 -6.26
CA ARG A 115 2.18 -4.97 -5.40
C ARG A 115 0.87 -5.70 -5.08
N GLY A 116 -0.20 -4.95 -4.82
CA GLY A 116 -1.54 -5.52 -4.68
C GLY A 116 -1.94 -6.34 -5.90
N LEU A 117 -1.79 -5.77 -7.11
CA LEU A 117 -2.10 -6.46 -8.36
C LEU A 117 -1.21 -7.69 -8.59
N MET A 118 0.08 -7.62 -8.29
CA MET A 118 0.99 -8.77 -8.38
C MET A 118 0.58 -9.91 -7.45
N PHE A 119 0.16 -9.59 -6.22
CA PHE A 119 -0.36 -10.60 -5.29
C PHE A 119 -1.68 -11.18 -5.77
N LEU A 120 -2.59 -10.36 -6.29
CA LEU A 120 -3.85 -10.83 -6.84
C LEU A 120 -3.61 -11.78 -8.01
N ALA A 121 -2.73 -11.43 -8.95
CA ALA A 121 -2.35 -12.30 -10.07
C ALA A 121 -1.71 -13.61 -9.61
N ARG A 122 -0.87 -13.57 -8.56
CA ARG A 122 -0.28 -14.77 -7.97
C ARG A 122 -1.35 -15.68 -7.34
N PHE A 123 -2.35 -15.09 -6.69
CA PHE A 123 -3.43 -15.81 -6.04
C PHE A 123 -4.41 -16.42 -7.04
N THR A 124 -4.78 -15.69 -8.10
CA THR A 124 -5.66 -16.23 -9.16
C THR A 124 -4.95 -17.23 -10.07
N GLY A 125 -3.63 -17.14 -10.20
CA GLY A 125 -2.82 -18.04 -11.04
C GLY A 125 -2.63 -19.47 -10.51
N GLY A 126 -3.19 -19.85 -9.35
CA GLY A 126 -3.26 -21.23 -8.84
C GLY A 126 -1.93 -21.93 -8.51
N ASN A 127 -0.78 -21.38 -8.92
CA ASN A 127 0.55 -21.96 -8.68
C ASN A 127 0.98 -21.91 -7.19
N TRP A 128 0.14 -21.41 -6.29
CA TRP A 128 0.32 -21.53 -4.84
C TRP A 128 -0.12 -22.92 -4.32
N GLU A 129 -1.05 -23.60 -5.00
CA GLU A 129 -1.50 -24.96 -4.62
C GLU A 129 -0.42 -26.03 -4.88
N LYS A 130 0.52 -25.75 -5.79
CA LYS A 130 1.63 -26.64 -6.13
C LYS A 130 2.80 -26.56 -5.14
N VAL A 131 2.77 -25.60 -4.22
CA VAL A 131 3.81 -25.47 -3.19
C VAL A 131 3.50 -26.51 -2.12
N LYS A 132 4.13 -27.70 -2.24
CA LYS A 132 4.15 -28.69 -1.16
C LYS A 132 4.92 -28.12 0.03
N VAL A 133 4.30 -28.17 1.20
CA VAL A 133 4.89 -27.89 2.52
C VAL A 133 6.02 -28.87 2.79
#